data_AF-A0A166QVG9-F1
#
_entry.id   AF-A0A166QVG9-F1
#
_cell.length_a   1.000
_cell.length_b   1.000
_cell.length_c   1.000
_cell.angle_alpha   90.00
_cell.angle_beta   90.00
_cell.angle_gamma   90.00
#
_symmetry.space_group_name_H-M   'P 1'
#
loop_
_entity.id
_entity.type
_entity.pdbx_description
1 polymer ?
#
loop_
_entity_poly.entity_id
_entity_poly.type
_entity_poly.pdbx_seq_one_letter_code
_entity_poly.pdbx_strand_id
1 'polypeptide(L)'
;MCSHTKDIIQVSLSEQRQLIQLQDTIPGHPMTRIDDYNAVVTFLIRELSTARLRQLHWMLFLVSNRNNILSLHNQLLQGRQIWITKQHDLHLVWYYSRMFIKPVPKCLFSYEFWTKVLDKARDVDNHPFILDALGFLRSYSRLILHESDFDIAKEKRLLPSFVDWEGWCCFIQGFSDLRETNQCLADITMARFASRG
;
A
#
# COMPACT_ATOMS: atom_id res chain seq x y z
N MET A 1 -31.90 11.52 -43.99
CA MET A 1 -32.42 11.85 -42.65
C MET A 1 -31.82 10.86 -41.67
N CYS A 2 -31.12 11.38 -40.66
CA CYS A 2 -30.58 10.62 -39.52
C CYS A 2 -31.69 9.90 -38.74
N SER A 3 -31.36 8.77 -38.09
CA SER A 3 -31.67 8.57 -36.66
C SER A 3 -30.96 7.33 -36.06
N HIS A 4 -29.92 7.61 -35.25
CA HIS A 4 -29.64 7.08 -33.90
C HIS A 4 -29.22 5.59 -33.75
N THR A 5 -27.95 5.27 -33.51
CA THR A 5 -27.13 5.39 -32.27
C THR A 5 -27.68 4.57 -31.09
N LYS A 6 -26.98 3.50 -30.69
CA LYS A 6 -26.19 3.44 -29.44
C LYS A 6 -25.64 2.04 -29.16
N ASP A 7 -24.32 2.03 -29.10
CA ASP A 7 -23.40 1.13 -28.42
C ASP A 7 -24.01 0.28 -27.30
N ILE A 8 -23.88 -1.03 -27.46
CA ILE A 8 -23.59 -1.91 -26.34
C ILE A 8 -22.38 -2.73 -26.79
N ILE A 9 -21.21 -2.32 -26.31
CA ILE A 9 -19.97 -3.06 -26.44
C ILE A 9 -20.18 -4.39 -25.71
N GLN A 10 -20.60 -5.41 -26.45
CA GLN A 10 -20.50 -6.79 -26.01
C GLN A 10 -19.05 -7.22 -26.16
N VAL A 11 -18.23 -6.93 -25.14
CA VAL A 11 -16.95 -7.62 -24.98
C VAL A 11 -17.29 -9.12 -24.86
N SER A 12 -16.81 -9.90 -25.82
CA SER A 12 -17.23 -11.27 -26.03
C SER A 12 -16.82 -12.19 -24.89
N LEU A 13 -17.74 -13.09 -24.51
CA LEU A 13 -17.66 -14.14 -23.49
C LEU A 13 -16.40 -15.07 -23.56
N SER A 14 -15.49 -14.87 -24.49
CA SER A 14 -14.22 -15.59 -24.61
C SER A 14 -13.26 -15.31 -23.45
N GLU A 15 -13.27 -14.11 -22.86
CA GLU A 15 -12.39 -13.74 -21.74
C GLU A 15 -12.77 -14.44 -20.42
N GLN A 16 -14.05 -14.81 -20.26
CA GLN A 16 -14.52 -15.47 -19.05
C GLN A 16 -13.86 -16.84 -18.83
N ARG A 17 -13.43 -17.58 -19.87
CA ARG A 17 -12.81 -18.91 -19.67
C ARG A 17 -11.37 -18.88 -19.16
N GLN A 18 -10.63 -17.78 -19.36
CA GLN A 18 -9.26 -17.67 -18.83
C GLN A 18 -9.22 -17.12 -17.39
N LEU A 19 -10.29 -16.45 -16.95
CA LEU A 19 -10.39 -15.83 -15.62
C LEU A 19 -10.98 -16.77 -14.53
N ILE A 20 -11.60 -17.89 -14.90
CA ILE A 20 -12.22 -18.84 -13.95
C ILE A 20 -11.17 -19.53 -13.04
N GLN A 21 -9.88 -19.51 -13.38
CA GLN A 21 -8.84 -20.20 -12.58
C GLN A 21 -8.11 -19.33 -11.53
N LEU A 22 -8.37 -18.03 -11.45
CA LEU A 22 -7.64 -17.11 -10.55
C LEU A 22 -8.41 -16.73 -9.27
N GLN A 23 -9.54 -17.37 -8.99
CA GLN A 23 -10.31 -17.14 -7.75
C GLN A 23 -9.55 -17.61 -6.50
N ASP A 24 -8.60 -18.53 -6.66
CA ASP A 24 -7.84 -19.11 -5.53
C ASP A 24 -6.46 -18.48 -5.36
N THR A 25 -6.12 -17.38 -6.04
CA THR A 25 -4.74 -16.88 -6.12
C THR A 25 -4.65 -15.40 -5.74
N ILE A 26 -3.58 -15.00 -5.04
CA ILE A 26 -3.41 -13.60 -4.60
C ILE A 26 -3.31 -12.66 -5.81
N PRO A 27 -4.12 -11.58 -5.88
CA PRO A 27 -4.06 -10.62 -6.97
C PRO A 27 -2.65 -10.05 -7.18
N GLY A 28 -2.08 -10.27 -8.37
CA GLY A 28 -0.73 -9.83 -8.73
C GLY A 28 0.39 -10.84 -8.45
N HIS A 29 0.10 -11.97 -7.80
CA HIS A 29 1.06 -13.04 -7.52
C HIS A 29 0.49 -14.40 -7.95
N PRO A 30 0.69 -14.82 -9.22
CA PRO A 30 0.04 -16.00 -9.78
C PRO A 30 0.50 -17.33 -9.16
N MET A 31 1.55 -17.31 -8.34
CA MET A 31 2.15 -18.52 -7.76
C MET A 31 1.70 -18.79 -6.32
N THR A 32 1.02 -17.84 -5.68
CA THR A 32 0.61 -17.98 -4.28
C THR A 32 -0.89 -18.21 -4.21
N ARG A 33 -1.28 -19.47 -3.98
CA ARG A 33 -2.68 -19.83 -3.73
C ARG A 33 -3.12 -19.37 -2.34
N ILE A 34 -4.33 -18.84 -2.23
CA ILE A 34 -4.97 -18.36 -0.99
C ILE A 34 -5.20 -19.53 -0.03
N ASP A 35 -5.37 -20.75 -0.56
CA ASP A 35 -5.63 -21.98 0.22
C ASP A 35 -4.41 -22.45 1.03
N ASP A 36 -3.19 -22.11 0.60
CA ASP A 36 -1.96 -22.49 1.30
C ASP A 36 -1.58 -21.43 2.33
N TYR A 37 -2.03 -21.65 3.57
CA TYR A 37 -1.77 -20.76 4.69
C TYR A 37 -0.27 -20.45 4.89
N ASN A 38 0.62 -21.42 4.71
CA ASN A 38 2.06 -21.21 4.93
C ASN A 38 2.69 -20.37 3.83
N ALA A 39 2.31 -20.60 2.56
CA ALA A 39 2.75 -19.79 1.44
C ALA A 39 2.22 -18.35 1.54
N VAL A 40 0.96 -18.19 1.98
CA VAL A 40 0.33 -16.89 2.22
C VAL A 40 1.01 -16.13 3.36
N VAL A 41 1.28 -16.78 4.50
CA VAL A 41 2.00 -16.16 5.62
C VAL A 41 3.42 -15.78 5.20
N THR A 42 4.15 -16.65 4.49
CA THR A 42 5.48 -16.33 3.96
C THR A 42 5.44 -15.13 3.02
N PHE A 43 4.41 -15.06 2.18
CA PHE A 43 4.17 -13.93 1.30
C PHE A 43 3.88 -12.64 2.10
N LEU A 44 3.01 -12.68 3.10
CA LEU A 44 2.70 -11.55 3.98
C LEU A 44 3.93 -11.08 4.76
N ILE A 45 4.74 -12.01 5.25
CA ILE A 45 5.99 -11.67 5.92
C ILE A 45 6.89 -10.89 4.96
N ARG A 46 7.00 -11.36 3.72
CA ARG A 46 7.82 -10.69 2.71
C ARG A 46 7.24 -9.36 2.22
N GLU A 47 5.91 -9.26 2.08
CA GLU A 47 5.18 -8.14 1.45
C GLU A 47 4.52 -7.15 2.41
N LEU A 48 4.52 -7.41 3.72
CA LEU A 48 3.91 -6.54 4.71
C LEU A 48 4.63 -6.52 6.07
N SER A 49 5.46 -7.52 6.42
CA SER A 49 6.04 -7.54 7.77
C SER A 49 6.92 -6.33 8.03
N THR A 50 6.60 -5.68 9.14
CA THR A 50 7.39 -4.59 9.75
C THR A 50 8.22 -5.09 10.93
N ALA A 51 8.42 -6.42 11.10
CA ALA A 51 9.04 -6.99 12.30
C ALA A 51 10.37 -6.32 12.68
N ARG A 52 11.24 -6.05 11.71
CA ARG A 52 12.51 -5.34 11.93
C ARG A 52 12.29 -3.90 12.39
N LEU A 53 11.32 -3.20 11.80
CA LEU A 53 10.96 -1.83 12.17
C LEU A 53 10.33 -1.78 13.57
N ARG A 54 9.49 -2.76 13.94
CA ARG A 54 8.90 -2.90 15.28
C ARG A 54 9.96 -3.15 16.36
N GLN A 55 10.96 -3.98 16.08
CA GLN A 55 12.09 -4.21 17.00
C GLN A 55 12.90 -2.92 17.24
N LEU A 56 12.95 -2.04 16.23
CA LEU A 56 13.61 -0.74 16.31
C LEU A 56 12.68 0.41 16.73
N HIS A 57 11.43 0.12 17.11
CA HIS A 57 10.43 1.13 17.48
C HIS A 57 10.92 2.07 18.59
N TRP A 58 11.69 1.54 19.54
CA TRP A 58 12.32 2.32 20.61
C TRP A 58 13.37 3.33 20.10
N MET A 59 13.95 3.13 18.91
CA MET A 59 14.87 4.11 18.31
C MET A 59 14.13 5.08 17.38
N LEU A 60 13.03 4.62 16.77
CA LEU A 60 12.26 5.42 15.82
C LEU A 60 11.59 6.63 16.46
N PHE A 61 11.15 6.53 17.72
CA PHE A 61 10.61 7.69 18.44
C PHE A 61 11.64 8.81 18.64
N LEU A 62 12.94 8.47 18.69
CA LEU A 62 14.02 9.45 18.84
C LEU A 62 14.36 10.17 17.53
N VAL A 63 14.05 9.54 16.39
CA VAL A 63 14.54 9.96 15.06
C VAL A 63 13.42 10.54 14.20
N SER A 64 12.17 10.49 14.67
CA SER A 64 11.03 10.87 13.85
C SER A 64 9.99 11.75 14.52
N ASN A 65 9.40 12.61 13.71
CA ASN A 65 8.22 13.39 14.07
C ASN A 65 6.98 12.67 13.52
N ARG A 66 6.12 12.20 14.44
CA ARG A 66 4.91 11.39 14.19
C ARG A 66 3.89 12.03 13.21
N ASN A 67 4.01 13.33 12.96
CA ASN A 67 3.09 14.11 12.12
C ASN A 67 3.70 14.70 10.83
N ASN A 68 4.86 14.22 10.37
CA ASN A 68 5.55 14.85 9.23
C ASN A 68 5.58 14.02 7.94
N ILE A 69 4.55 13.22 7.66
CA ILE A 69 4.37 12.66 6.31
C ILE A 69 3.75 13.77 5.47
N LEU A 70 4.58 14.44 4.66
CA LEU A 70 4.10 15.45 3.72
C LEU A 70 3.58 14.78 2.45
N SER A 71 2.60 15.40 1.80
CA SER A 71 2.08 14.96 0.51
C SER A 71 3.16 14.90 -0.57
N LEU A 72 2.95 14.09 -1.60
CA LEU A 72 3.94 13.86 -2.65
C LEU A 72 4.39 15.16 -3.33
N HIS A 73 3.47 16.07 -3.60
CA HIS A 73 3.79 17.39 -4.15
C HIS A 73 4.72 18.19 -3.21
N ASN A 74 4.43 18.21 -1.91
CA ASN A 74 5.27 18.88 -0.92
C ASN A 74 6.65 18.23 -0.79
N GLN A 75 6.76 16.91 -0.93
CA GLN A 75 8.06 16.22 -0.96
C GLN A 75 8.89 16.70 -2.16
N LEU A 76 8.28 16.83 -3.35
CA LEU A 76 8.96 17.35 -4.54
C LEU A 76 9.39 18.82 -4.37
N LEU A 77 8.56 19.67 -3.76
CA LEU A 77 8.90 21.07 -3.44
C LEU A 77 10.12 21.17 -2.50
N GLN A 78 10.30 20.20 -1.60
CA GLN A 78 11.49 20.11 -0.75
C GLN A 78 12.73 19.58 -1.48
N GLY A 79 12.65 19.38 -2.80
CA GLY A 79 13.74 18.84 -3.60
C GLY A 79 13.97 17.35 -3.40
N ARG A 80 13.00 16.61 -2.84
CA ARG A 80 13.11 15.17 -2.65
C ARG A 80 12.71 14.44 -3.92
N GLN A 81 13.52 13.48 -4.32
CA GLN A 81 13.27 12.54 -5.40
C GLN A 81 12.62 11.28 -4.85
N ILE A 82 11.53 10.86 -5.47
CA ILE A 82 10.79 9.64 -5.10
C ILE A 82 11.43 8.43 -5.80
N TRP A 83 11.83 7.43 -5.01
CA TRP A 83 12.41 6.18 -5.47
C TRP A 83 11.53 5.01 -5.05
N ILE A 84 11.24 4.12 -6.00
CA ILE A 84 10.41 2.94 -5.76
C ILE A 84 11.26 1.88 -5.05
N THR A 85 10.76 1.35 -3.94
CA THR A 85 11.37 0.22 -3.23
C THR A 85 10.41 -0.97 -3.17
N LYS A 86 10.94 -2.19 -3.11
CA LYS A 86 10.14 -3.39 -2.83
C LYS A 86 10.13 -3.75 -1.34
N GLN A 87 11.07 -3.20 -0.56
CA GLN A 87 11.25 -3.52 0.86
C GLN A 87 10.31 -2.68 1.75
N HIS A 88 9.62 -3.35 2.69
CA HIS A 88 8.72 -2.71 3.67
C HIS A 88 9.46 -1.75 4.58
N ASP A 89 10.61 -2.19 5.10
CA ASP A 89 11.44 -1.44 6.04
C ASP A 89 11.89 -0.07 5.51
N LEU A 90 11.91 0.11 4.19
CA LEU A 90 12.32 1.34 3.53
C LEU A 90 11.16 2.24 3.11
N HIS A 91 9.90 1.82 3.30
CA HIS A 91 8.76 2.68 3.01
C HIS A 91 8.84 3.94 3.89
N LEU A 92 8.80 5.12 3.26
CA LEU A 92 8.94 6.43 3.91
C LEU A 92 10.32 6.73 4.53
N VAL A 93 11.33 5.90 4.27
CA VAL A 93 12.70 6.21 4.67
C VAL A 93 13.31 7.16 3.65
N TRP A 94 14.00 8.20 4.13
CA TRP A 94 14.76 9.11 3.26
C TRP A 94 16.25 9.10 3.57
N TYR A 95 17.05 9.34 2.54
CA TYR A 95 18.49 9.54 2.62
C TYR A 95 18.88 10.68 1.68
N TYR A 96 19.42 11.77 2.24
CA TYR A 96 19.63 13.05 1.55
C TYR A 96 18.35 13.54 0.84
N SER A 97 18.42 13.75 -0.47
CA SER A 97 17.32 14.16 -1.33
C SER A 97 16.53 12.97 -1.87
N ARG A 98 16.74 11.73 -1.41
CA ARG A 98 16.04 10.55 -1.92
C ARG A 98 15.06 10.02 -0.90
N MET A 99 13.82 9.80 -1.31
CA MET A 99 12.77 9.24 -0.47
C MET A 99 12.32 7.92 -1.09
N PHE A 100 12.38 6.85 -0.30
CA PHE A 100 11.95 5.53 -0.74
C PHE A 100 10.47 5.33 -0.43
N ILE A 101 9.70 5.00 -1.44
CA ILE A 101 8.27 4.71 -1.31
C ILE A 101 8.00 3.36 -1.95
N LYS A 102 7.50 2.43 -1.13
CA LYS A 102 7.00 1.15 -1.63
C LYS A 102 5.63 1.36 -2.31
N PRO A 103 5.41 0.87 -3.55
CA PRO A 103 4.14 0.99 -4.24
C PRO A 103 3.06 0.14 -3.56
N VAL A 104 1.80 0.56 -3.67
CA VAL A 104 0.67 -0.14 -3.04
C VAL A 104 0.47 -1.50 -3.73
N PRO A 105 0.59 -2.63 -3.00
CA PRO A 105 0.32 -3.94 -3.55
C PRO A 105 -1.13 -4.06 -4.04
N LYS A 106 -1.32 -4.67 -5.21
CA LYS A 106 -2.67 -4.87 -5.80
C LYS A 106 -3.59 -5.67 -4.88
N CYS A 107 -3.04 -6.57 -4.08
CA CYS A 107 -3.81 -7.38 -3.13
C CYS A 107 -4.51 -6.54 -2.05
N LEU A 108 -3.99 -5.36 -1.69
CA LEU A 108 -4.64 -4.49 -0.69
C LEU A 108 -5.93 -3.84 -1.20
N PHE A 109 -6.16 -3.82 -2.51
CA PHE A 109 -7.42 -3.36 -3.10
C PHE A 109 -8.49 -4.46 -3.18
N SER A 110 -8.17 -5.72 -2.83
CA SER A 110 -9.12 -6.83 -2.87
C SER A 110 -9.77 -7.08 -1.51
N TYR A 111 -11.09 -6.93 -1.42
CA TYR A 111 -11.85 -7.20 -0.18
C TYR A 111 -11.69 -8.65 0.32
N GLU A 112 -11.61 -9.61 -0.60
CA GLU A 112 -11.40 -11.02 -0.24
C GLU A 112 -10.07 -11.25 0.46
N PHE A 113 -9.03 -10.49 0.09
CA PHE A 113 -7.73 -10.57 0.74
C PHE A 113 -7.80 -10.08 2.20
N TRP A 114 -8.57 -9.01 2.46
CA TRP A 114 -8.76 -8.53 3.84
C TRP A 114 -9.46 -9.55 4.73
N THR A 115 -10.56 -10.12 4.24
CA THR A 115 -11.42 -11.01 5.04
C THR A 115 -10.87 -12.44 5.16
N LYS A 116 -10.32 -13.00 4.09
CA LYS A 116 -9.85 -14.40 4.08
C LYS A 116 -8.42 -14.53 4.60
N VAL A 117 -7.55 -13.54 4.35
CA VAL A 117 -6.11 -13.63 4.60
C VAL A 117 -5.68 -12.76 5.78
N LEU A 118 -5.87 -11.43 5.70
CA LEU A 118 -5.35 -10.49 6.70
C LEU A 118 -5.98 -10.67 8.09
N ASP A 119 -7.27 -10.98 8.16
CA ASP A 119 -7.97 -11.18 9.44
C ASP A 119 -7.43 -12.38 10.24
N LYS A 120 -7.01 -13.43 9.53
CA LYS A 120 -6.55 -14.70 10.12
C LYS A 120 -5.04 -14.79 10.31
N ALA A 121 -4.27 -14.12 9.46
CA ALA A 121 -2.81 -14.24 9.48
C ALA A 121 -2.20 -13.46 10.66
N ARG A 122 -1.19 -14.07 11.28
CA ARG A 122 -0.41 -13.50 12.38
C ARG A 122 1.08 -13.65 12.07
N ASP A 123 1.87 -12.65 12.43
CA ASP A 123 3.32 -12.63 12.28
C ASP A 123 4.00 -13.44 13.40
N VAL A 124 5.34 -13.56 13.35
CA VAL A 124 6.16 -14.35 14.28
C VAL A 124 5.88 -14.04 15.76
N ASP A 125 5.55 -12.79 16.07
CA ASP A 125 5.26 -12.31 17.44
C ASP A 125 3.75 -12.34 17.79
N ASN A 126 2.93 -13.06 17.02
CA ASN A 126 1.46 -13.02 17.06
C ASN A 126 0.87 -11.63 16.71
N HIS A 127 1.67 -10.77 16.06
CA HIS A 127 1.23 -9.45 15.59
C HIS A 127 0.29 -9.60 14.38
N PRO A 128 -0.89 -9.00 14.38
CA PRO A 128 -1.83 -9.16 13.28
C PRO A 128 -1.44 -8.29 12.08
N PHE A 129 -1.22 -8.93 10.92
CA PHE A 129 -0.84 -8.27 9.67
C PHE A 129 -1.82 -7.20 9.20
N ILE A 130 -3.09 -7.29 9.63
CA ILE A 130 -4.08 -6.25 9.38
C ILE A 130 -3.61 -4.89 9.88
N LEU A 131 -2.93 -4.82 11.03
CA LEU A 131 -2.42 -3.56 11.57
C LEU A 131 -1.27 -3.00 10.74
N ASP A 132 -0.39 -3.86 10.22
CA ASP A 132 0.67 -3.45 9.30
C ASP A 132 0.10 -2.89 7.98
N ALA A 133 -0.92 -3.56 7.43
CA ALA A 133 -1.63 -3.10 6.23
C ALA A 133 -2.35 -1.76 6.46
N LEU A 134 -3.01 -1.59 7.60
CA LEU A 134 -3.68 -0.35 7.97
C LEU A 134 -2.69 0.80 8.14
N GLY A 135 -1.57 0.56 8.83
CA GLY A 135 -0.49 1.55 8.98
C GLY A 135 0.11 1.99 7.64
N PHE A 136 0.28 1.02 6.73
CA PHE A 136 0.73 1.28 5.36
C PHE A 136 -0.28 2.07 4.52
N LEU A 137 -1.58 1.82 4.65
CA LEU A 137 -2.58 2.62 3.92
C LEU A 137 -2.75 4.00 4.53
N ARG A 138 -2.57 4.14 5.84
CA ARG A 138 -2.55 5.43 6.55
C ARG A 138 -1.39 6.32 6.12
N SER A 139 -0.21 5.77 5.81
CA SER A 139 0.86 6.59 5.24
C SER A 139 0.47 7.14 3.87
N TYR A 140 -0.17 6.32 3.04
CA TYR A 140 -0.65 6.72 1.73
C TYR A 140 -1.78 7.77 1.77
N SER A 141 -2.66 7.73 2.78
CA SER A 141 -3.68 8.77 2.97
C SER A 141 -3.08 10.15 3.24
N ARG A 142 -1.86 10.21 3.77
CA ARG A 142 -1.11 11.46 3.99
C ARG A 142 -0.22 11.83 2.79
N LEU A 143 0.25 10.86 2.02
CA LEU A 143 1.02 11.09 0.79
C LEU A 143 0.15 11.64 -0.34
N ILE A 144 -1.10 11.17 -0.46
CA ILE A 144 -2.00 11.48 -1.57
C ILE A 144 -3.24 12.21 -1.01
N LEU A 145 -3.13 13.54 -0.88
CA LEU A 145 -4.20 14.39 -0.33
C LEU A 145 -5.03 15.04 -1.44
N HIS A 146 -4.38 15.40 -2.55
CA HIS A 146 -5.03 16.08 -3.67
C HIS A 146 -4.89 15.26 -4.96
N GLU A 147 -5.72 15.57 -5.95
CA GLU A 147 -5.68 14.93 -7.28
C GLU A 147 -4.30 15.12 -7.94
N SER A 148 -3.63 16.25 -7.71
CA SER A 148 -2.26 16.47 -8.17
C SER A 148 -1.24 15.50 -7.53
N ASP A 149 -1.41 15.15 -6.25
CA ASP A 149 -0.60 14.12 -5.60
C ASP A 149 -0.89 12.74 -6.20
N PHE A 150 -2.15 12.48 -6.57
CA PHE A 150 -2.57 11.23 -7.20
C PHE A 150 -1.93 11.08 -8.58
N ASP A 151 -1.91 12.14 -9.40
CA ASP A 151 -1.24 12.14 -10.69
C ASP A 151 0.26 11.84 -10.56
N ILE A 152 0.92 12.46 -9.57
CA ILE A 152 2.32 12.16 -9.23
C ILE A 152 2.46 10.67 -8.84
N ALA A 153 1.54 10.14 -8.03
CA ALA A 153 1.56 8.74 -7.64
C ALA A 153 1.40 7.79 -8.83
N LYS A 154 0.54 8.13 -9.80
CA LYS A 154 0.35 7.37 -11.04
C LYS A 154 1.58 7.44 -11.95
N GLU A 155 2.15 8.64 -12.12
CA GLU A 155 3.37 8.87 -12.89
C GLU A 155 4.53 8.03 -12.33
N LYS A 156 4.70 8.03 -11.00
CA LYS A 156 5.71 7.24 -10.29
C LYS A 156 5.31 5.77 -10.09
N ARG A 157 4.20 5.30 -10.66
CA ARG A 157 3.71 3.91 -10.58
C ARG A 157 3.58 3.39 -9.14
N LEU A 158 3.25 4.30 -8.21
CA LEU A 158 3.00 3.99 -6.80
C LEU A 158 1.63 3.35 -6.59
N LEU A 159 0.69 3.64 -7.49
CA LEU A 159 -0.66 3.08 -7.49
C LEU A 159 -0.88 2.17 -8.70
N PRO A 160 -1.72 1.13 -8.59
CA PRO A 160 -2.10 0.32 -9.73
C PRO A 160 -2.79 1.14 -10.83
N SER A 161 -2.65 0.69 -12.08
CA SER A 161 -3.23 1.38 -13.25
C SER A 161 -4.76 1.45 -13.22
N PHE A 162 -5.42 0.47 -12.62
CA PHE A 162 -6.89 0.35 -12.57
C PHE A 162 -7.57 1.30 -11.57
N VAL A 163 -6.82 1.93 -10.66
CA VAL A 163 -7.37 2.87 -9.68
C VAL A 163 -7.44 4.26 -10.30
N ASP A 164 -8.61 4.89 -10.27
CA ASP A 164 -8.86 6.30 -10.59
C ASP A 164 -8.94 7.15 -9.32
N TRP A 165 -9.09 8.47 -9.47
CA TRP A 165 -9.09 9.41 -8.35
C TRP A 165 -10.31 9.20 -7.44
N GLU A 166 -11.48 9.01 -8.02
CA GLU A 166 -12.73 8.76 -7.30
C GLU A 166 -12.66 7.45 -6.51
N GLY A 167 -12.19 6.37 -7.15
CA GLY A 167 -11.98 5.08 -6.52
C GLY A 167 -10.95 5.14 -5.39
N TRP A 168 -9.88 5.94 -5.57
CA TRP A 168 -8.93 6.23 -4.50
C TRP A 168 -9.58 6.95 -3.31
N CYS A 169 -10.37 8.00 -3.57
CA CYS A 169 -11.05 8.76 -2.53
C CYS A 169 -12.01 7.89 -1.71
N CYS A 170 -12.84 7.08 -2.38
CA CYS A 170 -13.73 6.15 -1.71
C CYS A 170 -12.97 5.10 -0.89
N PHE A 171 -11.87 4.57 -1.44
CA PHE A 171 -11.05 3.58 -0.75
C PHE A 171 -10.37 4.17 0.49
N ILE A 172 -9.72 5.33 0.35
CA ILE A 172 -8.85 5.90 1.39
C ILE A 172 -9.63 6.51 2.56
N GLN A 173 -10.89 6.91 2.32
CA GLN A 173 -11.78 7.47 3.35
C GLN A 173 -11.95 6.53 4.56
N GLY A 174 -11.94 5.21 4.33
CA GLY A 174 -12.01 4.23 5.42
C GLY A 174 -10.77 4.18 6.31
N PHE A 175 -9.64 4.74 5.87
CA PHE A 175 -8.35 4.67 6.56
C PHE A 175 -7.88 6.02 7.13
N SER A 176 -8.47 7.14 6.70
CA SER A 176 -8.13 8.48 7.18
C SER A 176 -8.55 8.73 8.63
N ASP A 177 -9.64 8.09 9.08
CA ASP A 177 -10.26 8.32 10.39
C ASP A 177 -9.79 7.33 11.47
N LEU A 178 -8.76 6.52 11.17
CA LEU A 178 -8.10 5.64 12.15
C LEU A 178 -7.39 6.52 13.19
N ARG A 179 -8.17 6.93 14.20
CA ARG A 179 -7.68 7.61 15.41
C ARG A 179 -6.61 6.76 16.05
N GLU A 180 -5.61 7.44 16.61
CA GLU A 180 -4.42 6.94 17.31
C GLU A 180 -4.78 6.02 18.48
N THR A 181 -5.38 4.88 18.17
CA THR A 181 -5.57 3.82 19.14
C THR A 181 -4.19 3.21 19.24
N ASN A 182 -3.57 3.32 20.42
CA ASN A 182 -2.22 2.87 20.79
C ASN A 182 -1.90 1.38 20.52
N GLN A 183 -2.70 0.71 19.68
CA GLN A 183 -2.56 -0.65 19.18
C GLN A 183 -2.02 -0.73 17.75
N CYS A 184 -2.08 0.35 16.94
CA CYS A 184 -1.42 0.37 15.63
C CYS A 184 0.08 0.70 15.77
N LEU A 185 0.88 -0.22 16.32
CA LEU A 185 2.34 -0.09 16.44
C LEU A 185 3.08 -0.08 15.09
N ALA A 186 2.36 -0.20 13.97
CA ALA A 186 2.87 0.00 12.63
C ALA A 186 2.74 1.46 12.19
N ASP A 187 3.02 2.40 13.10
CA ASP A 187 3.26 3.79 12.71
C ASP A 187 4.50 3.79 11.81
N ILE A 188 4.31 3.66 10.50
CA ILE A 188 5.40 3.78 9.53
C ILE A 188 5.81 5.25 9.54
N THR A 189 6.81 5.47 10.38
CA THR A 189 7.23 6.75 10.91
C THR A 189 8.48 7.17 10.14
N MET A 190 8.51 8.40 9.63
CA MET A 190 9.60 8.93 8.79
C MET A 190 10.94 8.86 9.53
N ALA A 191 11.77 7.85 9.28
CA ALA A 191 13.09 7.77 9.91
C ALA A 191 14.10 8.60 9.11
N ARG A 192 14.62 9.69 9.71
CA ARG A 192 15.78 10.41 9.18
C ARG A 192 17.04 9.65 9.55
N PHE A 193 17.62 8.88 8.63
CA PHE A 193 18.99 8.40 8.83
C PHE A 193 19.95 9.58 8.69
N ALA A 194 20.32 10.18 9.83
CA ALA A 194 21.46 11.07 9.90
C ALA A 194 22.72 10.21 9.74
N SER A 195 23.38 10.31 8.59
CA SER A 195 24.76 9.82 8.49
C SER A 195 25.60 10.60 9.50
N ARG A 196 26.02 9.94 10.58
CA ARG A 196 27.24 10.39 11.27
C ARG A 196 28.37 10.17 10.27
N GLY A 197 29.10 11.26 10.00
CA GLY A 197 30.23 11.29 9.08
C GLY A 197 31.39 10.43 9.55
#